data_AF-A0A290Q701-F1
#
_entry.id   AF-A0A290Q701-F1
#
_cell.length_a   1.000
_cell.length_b   1.000
_cell.length_c   1.000
_cell.angle_alpha   90.00
_cell.angle_beta   90.00
_cell.angle_gamma   90.00
#
_symmetry.space_group_name_H-M   'P 1'
#
loop_
_entity.id
_entity.type
_entity.pdbx_description
1 polymer ?
#
loop_
_entity_poly.entity_id
_entity_poly.type
_entity_poly.pdbx_seq_one_letter_code
_entity_poly.pdbx_strand_id
1 'polypeptide(L)'
;MPQDPHAQFDSTVLDKIELSPIGAVPHTPAYQDAMKRLYASHQVYADADHKDGHVTARSLASRAYFHADNLEAVATGKIADTALEGNAAIFERYLQSLNPAQRAKAEPYRATVPGKAIHHRKHAGAVAPAIHDPIHTLFLVPGGGPHPGLPGNYLFGFVAEVPPKAGAGGWEIQLHDHQDGVEIFAASSFAEAFEKLQDVLASAPFHLSELDELGFHSG
;
A
#
# COMPACT_ATOMS: atom_id res chain seq x y z
N MET A 1 -7.35 17.51 -30.90
CA MET A 1 -6.89 16.27 -30.24
C MET A 1 -7.17 15.12 -31.20
N PRO A 2 -6.15 14.42 -31.74
CA PRO A 2 -6.38 13.18 -32.47
C PRO A 2 -7.03 12.18 -31.53
N GLN A 3 -8.08 11.48 -32.00
CA GLN A 3 -8.72 10.42 -31.24
C GLN A 3 -7.77 9.22 -31.22
N ASP A 4 -7.43 8.70 -30.03
CA ASP A 4 -6.58 7.52 -29.90
C ASP A 4 -7.26 6.34 -30.64
N PRO A 5 -6.62 5.79 -31.69
CA PRO A 5 -7.18 4.71 -32.49
C PRO A 5 -7.39 3.41 -31.69
N HIS A 6 -6.76 3.27 -30.52
CA HIS A 6 -6.85 2.07 -29.68
C HIS A 6 -7.91 2.16 -28.58
N ALA A 7 -8.41 3.36 -28.27
CA ALA A 7 -9.26 3.61 -27.10
C ALA A 7 -10.51 2.70 -27.00
N GLN A 8 -11.19 2.44 -28.12
CA GLN A 8 -12.39 1.59 -28.12
C GLN A 8 -12.06 0.13 -27.79
N PHE A 9 -10.95 -0.39 -28.35
CA PHE A 9 -10.54 -1.76 -28.09
C PHE A 9 -10.02 -1.91 -26.66
N ASP A 10 -9.21 -0.95 -26.20
CA ASP A 10 -8.68 -0.94 -24.83
C ASP A 10 -9.81 -0.88 -23.79
N SER A 11 -10.86 -0.09 -24.02
CA SER A 11 -12.09 -0.11 -23.19
C SER A 11 -12.77 -1.47 -23.18
N THR A 12 -12.85 -2.15 -24.33
CA THR A 12 -13.44 -3.49 -24.41
C THR A 12 -12.62 -4.52 -23.62
N VAL A 13 -11.29 -4.39 -23.62
CA VAL A 13 -10.40 -5.25 -22.83
C VAL A 13 -10.60 -5.01 -21.34
N LEU A 14 -10.71 -3.75 -20.90
CA LEU A 14 -11.01 -3.40 -19.51
C LEU A 14 -12.34 -4.03 -19.04
N ASP A 15 -13.41 -3.87 -19.82
CA ASP A 15 -14.71 -4.46 -19.48
C ASP A 15 -14.64 -5.99 -19.41
N LYS A 16 -13.82 -6.61 -20.29
CA LYS A 16 -13.62 -8.05 -20.29
C LYS A 16 -12.87 -8.54 -19.05
N ILE A 17 -11.90 -7.76 -18.55
CA ILE A 17 -11.22 -8.05 -17.28
C ILE A 17 -12.23 -7.98 -16.14
N GLU A 18 -13.04 -6.92 -16.07
CA GLU A 18 -14.02 -6.71 -14.99
C GLU A 18 -15.12 -7.78 -14.93
N LEU A 19 -15.55 -8.29 -16.09
CA LEU A 19 -16.54 -9.37 -16.17
C LEU A 19 -15.96 -10.76 -15.92
N SER A 20 -14.62 -10.90 -15.88
CA SER A 20 -13.94 -12.17 -15.69
C SER A 20 -13.69 -12.42 -14.20
N PRO A 21 -14.13 -13.55 -13.63
CA PRO A 21 -13.89 -13.86 -12.20
C PRO A 21 -12.42 -13.93 -11.79
N ILE A 22 -11.52 -14.11 -12.76
CA ILE A 22 -10.07 -14.23 -12.57
C ILE A 22 -9.29 -13.20 -13.40
N GLY A 23 -9.97 -12.20 -13.96
CA GLY A 23 -9.32 -11.17 -14.79
C GLY A 23 -8.73 -11.65 -16.12
N ALA A 24 -9.11 -12.85 -16.59
CA ALA A 24 -8.53 -13.45 -17.78
C ALA A 24 -8.94 -12.77 -19.10
N VAL A 25 -7.93 -12.55 -19.96
CA VAL A 25 -8.10 -12.07 -21.35
C VAL A 25 -7.58 -13.11 -22.36
N PRO A 26 -8.10 -13.15 -23.60
CA PRO A 26 -7.59 -14.03 -24.65
C PRO A 26 -6.10 -13.81 -24.93
N HIS A 27 -5.35 -14.89 -25.11
CA HIS A 27 -3.92 -14.84 -25.41
C HIS A 27 -3.66 -14.71 -26.92
N THR A 28 -4.11 -13.59 -27.51
CA THR A 28 -3.88 -13.26 -28.93
C THR A 28 -3.03 -11.99 -29.05
N PRO A 29 -2.29 -11.78 -30.15
CA PRO A 29 -1.40 -10.61 -30.30
C PRO A 29 -2.10 -9.27 -30.03
N ALA A 30 -3.33 -9.09 -30.53
CA ALA A 30 -4.09 -7.85 -30.33
C ALA A 30 -4.38 -7.56 -28.85
N TYR A 31 -4.76 -8.59 -28.08
CA TYR A 31 -4.98 -8.45 -26.64
C TYR A 31 -3.67 -8.23 -25.89
N GLN A 32 -2.58 -8.90 -26.27
CA GLN A 32 -1.27 -8.67 -25.65
C GLN A 32 -0.77 -7.25 -25.87
N ASP A 33 -0.98 -6.68 -27.05
CA ASP A 33 -0.62 -5.29 -27.34
C ASP A 33 -1.50 -4.29 -26.59
N ALA A 34 -2.80 -4.58 -26.44
CA ALA A 34 -3.69 -3.78 -25.58
C ALA A 34 -3.27 -3.85 -24.11
N MET A 35 -2.97 -5.04 -23.59
CA MET A 35 -2.49 -5.20 -22.22
C MET A 35 -1.22 -4.41 -21.96
N LYS A 36 -0.24 -4.44 -22.88
CA LYS A 36 0.98 -3.62 -22.75
C LYS A 36 0.68 -2.13 -22.62
N ARG A 37 -0.24 -1.60 -23.43
CA ARG A 37 -0.67 -0.20 -23.33
C ARG A 37 -1.37 0.09 -22.00
N LEU A 38 -2.28 -0.78 -21.59
CA LEU A 38 -3.05 -0.63 -20.35
C LEU A 38 -2.18 -0.72 -19.09
N TYR A 39 -1.14 -1.54 -19.10
CA TYR A 39 -0.12 -1.56 -18.05
C TYR A 39 0.72 -0.29 -18.05
N ALA A 40 1.17 0.16 -19.23
CA ALA A 40 1.96 1.38 -19.35
C ALA A 40 1.18 2.65 -18.98
N SER A 41 -0.16 2.61 -19.05
CA SER A 41 -1.05 3.70 -18.62
C SER A 41 -1.65 3.47 -17.22
N HIS A 42 -1.17 2.46 -16.49
CA HIS A 42 -1.59 2.13 -15.12
C HIS A 42 -3.11 1.90 -14.97
N GLN A 43 -3.79 1.52 -16.05
CA GLN A 43 -5.21 1.19 -16.02
C GLN A 43 -5.47 -0.26 -15.60
N VAL A 44 -4.43 -1.11 -15.66
CA VAL A 44 -4.48 -2.52 -15.29
C VAL A 44 -3.25 -2.89 -14.47
N TYR A 45 -3.47 -3.76 -13.47
CA TYR A 45 -2.45 -4.35 -12.63
C TYR A 45 -2.53 -5.88 -12.70
N ALA A 46 -1.43 -6.56 -12.37
CA ALA A 46 -1.43 -8.01 -12.22
C ALA A 46 -2.32 -8.40 -11.02
N ASP A 47 -3.16 -9.42 -11.17
CA ASP A 47 -4.02 -9.90 -10.08
C ASP A 47 -3.17 -10.66 -9.04
N ALA A 48 -3.29 -10.25 -7.76
CA ALA A 48 -2.58 -10.90 -6.66
C ALA A 48 -3.11 -12.31 -6.34
N ASP A 49 -4.36 -12.59 -6.71
CA ASP A 49 -5.05 -13.82 -6.38
C ASP A 49 -5.01 -14.86 -7.50
N HIS A 50 -4.77 -14.44 -8.74
CA HIS A 50 -4.83 -15.30 -9.91
C HIS A 50 -3.59 -15.13 -10.78
N LYS A 51 -2.86 -16.25 -10.96
CA LYS A 51 -1.72 -16.29 -11.87
C LYS A 51 -2.19 -15.93 -13.29
N ASP A 52 -1.46 -15.03 -13.93
CA ASP A 52 -1.75 -14.48 -15.26
C ASP A 52 -3.10 -13.75 -15.35
N GLY A 53 -3.74 -13.46 -14.20
CA GLY A 53 -4.94 -12.66 -14.07
C GLY A 53 -4.63 -11.17 -14.00
N HIS A 54 -5.67 -10.37 -14.19
CA HIS A 54 -5.57 -8.91 -14.25
C HIS A 54 -6.69 -8.24 -13.45
N VAL A 55 -6.41 -7.05 -12.91
CA VAL A 55 -7.41 -6.22 -12.24
C VAL A 55 -7.34 -4.80 -12.78
N THR A 56 -8.48 -4.14 -12.94
CA THR A 56 -8.52 -2.75 -13.43
C THR A 56 -8.32 -1.75 -12.28
N ALA A 57 -7.71 -0.61 -12.60
CA ALA A 57 -7.64 0.53 -11.68
C ALA A 57 -9.03 0.94 -11.18
N ARG A 58 -10.04 0.91 -12.06
CA ARG A 58 -11.43 1.19 -11.71
C ARG A 58 -11.96 0.27 -10.61
N SER A 59 -11.72 -1.04 -10.71
CA SER A 59 -12.12 -2.01 -9.68
C SER A 59 -11.38 -1.76 -8.37
N LEU A 60 -10.07 -1.48 -8.42
CA LEU A 60 -9.28 -1.20 -7.21
C LEU A 60 -9.68 0.12 -6.53
N ALA A 61 -10.01 1.17 -7.29
CA ALA A 61 -10.41 2.47 -6.75
C ALA A 61 -11.70 2.43 -5.89
N SER A 62 -12.51 1.39 -6.04
CA SER A 62 -13.71 1.18 -5.21
C SER A 62 -13.42 0.51 -3.87
N ARG A 63 -12.19 0.05 -3.65
CA ARG A 63 -11.79 -0.69 -2.43
C ARG A 63 -11.43 0.28 -1.31
N ALA A 64 -11.68 -0.15 -0.08
CA ALA A 64 -11.28 0.60 1.11
C ALA A 64 -9.75 0.55 1.28
N TYR A 65 -9.17 1.59 1.86
CA TYR A 65 -7.84 1.54 2.47
C TYR A 65 -7.97 1.28 3.97
N PHE A 66 -6.89 0.84 4.61
CA PHE A 66 -6.85 0.55 6.03
C PHE A 66 -5.68 1.28 6.67
N HIS A 67 -5.92 2.06 7.70
CA HIS A 67 -4.91 2.64 8.60
C HIS A 67 -5.52 2.73 10.00
N ALA A 68 -4.75 3.13 11.01
CA ALA A 68 -5.29 3.34 12.35
C ALA A 68 -6.46 4.35 12.32
N ASP A 69 -7.62 3.99 12.86
CA ASP A 69 -8.83 4.82 12.83
C ASP A 69 -8.67 6.13 13.61
N ASN A 70 -7.80 6.10 14.61
CA ASN A 70 -7.49 7.22 15.48
C ASN A 70 -6.17 7.93 15.13
N LEU A 71 -5.59 7.66 13.95
CA LEU A 71 -4.33 8.25 13.52
C LEU A 71 -4.39 9.78 13.49
N GLU A 72 -5.47 10.36 12.94
CA GLU A 72 -5.66 11.82 12.91
C GLU A 72 -5.74 12.42 14.33
N ALA A 73 -6.37 11.70 15.26
CA ALA A 73 -6.46 12.14 16.65
C ALA A 73 -5.08 12.15 17.34
N VAL A 74 -4.19 11.21 16.99
CA VAL A 74 -2.78 11.24 17.41
C VAL A 74 -2.03 12.39 16.73
N ALA A 75 -2.18 12.55 15.42
CA ALA A 75 -1.51 13.59 14.62
C ALA A 75 -1.86 15.02 15.08
N THR A 76 -3.09 15.21 15.54
CA THR A 76 -3.57 16.49 16.09
C THR A 76 -3.33 16.65 17.59
N GLY A 77 -2.70 15.67 18.25
CA GLY A 77 -2.41 15.67 19.69
C GLY A 77 -3.66 15.58 20.58
N LYS A 78 -4.81 15.17 20.05
CA LYS A 78 -6.06 14.99 20.82
C LYS A 78 -5.99 13.77 21.74
N ILE A 79 -5.22 12.74 21.36
CA ILE A 79 -4.95 11.55 22.17
C ILE A 79 -3.44 11.25 22.17
N ALA A 80 -3.00 10.49 23.17
CA ALA A 80 -1.62 10.03 23.23
C ALA A 80 -1.33 8.95 22.17
N ASP A 81 -0.07 8.87 21.77
CA ASP A 81 0.51 7.82 20.92
C ASP A 81 0.23 6.40 21.44
N THR A 82 0.27 6.20 22.76
CA THR A 82 -0.05 4.92 23.42
C THR A 82 -1.48 4.44 23.22
N ALA A 83 -2.39 5.32 22.78
CA ALA A 83 -3.76 4.97 22.45
C ALA A 83 -3.95 4.62 20.96
N LEU A 84 -2.90 4.74 20.13
CA LEU A 84 -2.96 4.44 18.70
C LEU A 84 -3.42 2.99 18.47
N GLU A 85 -4.32 2.81 17.50
CA GLU A 85 -4.78 1.48 17.11
C GLU A 85 -3.60 0.59 16.71
N GLY A 86 -3.53 -0.61 17.27
CA GLY A 86 -2.45 -1.54 16.97
C GLY A 86 -2.56 -2.16 15.58
N ASN A 87 -1.41 -2.42 14.95
CA ASN A 87 -1.31 -2.99 13.59
C ASN A 87 -2.10 -4.29 13.39
N ALA A 88 -2.24 -5.11 14.44
CA ALA A 88 -3.01 -6.35 14.39
C ALA A 88 -4.52 -6.09 14.15
N ALA A 89 -5.07 -5.01 14.73
CA ALA A 89 -6.47 -4.63 14.54
C ALA A 89 -6.71 -4.04 13.13
N ILE A 90 -5.77 -3.22 12.64
CA ILE A 90 -5.79 -2.70 11.27
C ILE A 90 -5.78 -3.85 10.25
N PHE A 91 -4.88 -4.83 10.45
CA PHE A 91 -4.80 -6.01 9.58
C PHE A 91 -6.03 -6.91 9.67
N GLU A 92 -6.64 -7.02 10.86
CA GLU A 92 -7.90 -7.75 11.03
C GLU A 92 -9.04 -7.12 10.22
N ARG A 93 -9.18 -5.79 10.19
CA ARG A 93 -10.17 -5.12 9.32
C ARG A 93 -9.94 -5.45 7.84
N TYR A 94 -8.68 -5.45 7.40
CA TYR A 94 -8.31 -5.87 6.06
C TYR A 94 -8.77 -7.32 5.78
N LEU A 95 -8.45 -8.27 6.65
CA LEU A 95 -8.88 -9.67 6.48
C LEU A 95 -10.39 -9.82 6.42
N GLN A 96 -11.13 -9.07 7.24
CA GLN A 96 -12.59 -9.09 7.27
C GLN A 96 -13.22 -8.54 5.98
N SER A 97 -12.56 -7.62 5.29
CA SER A 97 -13.00 -7.09 4.00
C SER A 97 -12.89 -8.09 2.85
N LEU A 98 -12.02 -9.08 2.97
CA LEU A 98 -11.74 -10.06 1.91
C LEU A 98 -12.84 -11.13 1.82
N ASN A 99 -13.02 -11.67 0.62
CA ASN A 99 -13.83 -12.88 0.44
C ASN A 99 -13.14 -14.11 1.10
N PRO A 100 -13.85 -15.23 1.34
CA PRO A 100 -13.28 -16.37 2.07
C PRO A 100 -12.01 -16.97 1.46
N ALA A 101 -11.91 -17.02 0.12
CA ALA A 101 -10.74 -17.57 -0.55
C ALA A 101 -9.52 -16.65 -0.43
N GLN A 102 -9.72 -15.35 -0.59
CA GLN A 102 -8.69 -14.32 -0.40
C GLN A 102 -8.23 -14.26 1.04
N ARG A 103 -9.16 -14.30 2.00
CA ARG A 103 -8.84 -14.31 3.44
C ARG A 103 -7.96 -15.49 3.81
N ALA A 104 -8.27 -16.68 3.30
CA ALA A 104 -7.45 -17.87 3.55
C ALA A 104 -6.01 -17.72 3.01
N LYS A 105 -5.84 -17.04 1.87
CA LYS A 105 -4.50 -16.71 1.32
C LYS A 105 -3.81 -15.61 2.11
N ALA A 106 -4.56 -14.70 2.74
CA ALA A 106 -4.04 -13.56 3.46
C ALA A 106 -3.62 -13.89 4.91
N GLU A 107 -4.27 -14.88 5.52
CA GLU A 107 -4.05 -15.30 6.91
C GLU A 107 -2.56 -15.56 7.26
N PRO A 108 -1.74 -16.22 6.42
CA PRO A 108 -0.33 -16.47 6.72
C PRO A 108 0.49 -15.19 6.96
N TYR A 109 0.09 -14.06 6.36
CA TYR A 109 0.78 -12.78 6.50
C TYR A 109 0.52 -12.10 7.85
N ARG A 110 -0.43 -12.59 8.66
CA ARG A 110 -0.70 -12.06 10.01
C ARG A 110 0.55 -12.09 10.90
N ALA A 111 1.48 -13.01 10.65
CA ALA A 111 2.73 -13.12 11.41
C ALA A 111 3.84 -12.17 10.96
N THR A 112 3.77 -11.64 9.73
CA THR A 112 4.84 -10.86 9.11
C THR A 112 4.46 -9.41 8.84
N VAL A 113 3.27 -9.14 8.32
CA VAL A 113 2.84 -7.80 7.85
C VAL A 113 2.49 -6.84 8.98
N PRO A 114 1.75 -7.18 10.04
CA PRO A 114 1.56 -6.25 11.16
C PRO A 114 2.87 -5.90 11.89
N GLY A 115 3.96 -6.63 11.60
CA GLY A 115 5.21 -6.59 12.33
C GLY A 115 5.09 -7.22 13.72
N LYS A 116 6.22 -7.31 14.42
CA LYS A 116 6.22 -7.50 15.88
C LYS A 116 6.14 -6.12 16.52
N ALA A 117 5.39 -6.00 17.61
CA ALA A 117 5.41 -4.78 18.42
C ALA A 117 6.87 -4.44 18.79
N ILE A 118 7.35 -3.27 18.34
CA ILE A 118 8.70 -2.80 18.65
C ILE A 118 8.68 -2.26 20.08
N HIS A 119 8.78 -3.16 21.06
CA HIS A 119 9.05 -2.77 22.44
C HIS A 119 10.56 -2.66 22.62
N HIS A 120 11.10 -1.44 22.66
CA HIS A 120 12.52 -1.27 22.97
C HIS A 120 12.80 -1.67 24.43
N ARG A 121 13.72 -2.62 24.61
CA ARG A 121 14.22 -3.03 25.94
C ARG A 121 15.27 -2.01 26.42
N LYS A 122 15.12 -1.52 27.66
CA LYS A 122 16.10 -0.63 28.34
C LYS A 122 17.54 -1.14 28.18
N HIS A 123 18.43 -0.35 27.59
CA HIS A 123 19.86 -0.42 27.89
C HIS A 123 20.12 0.35 29.20
N ALA A 124 20.64 -0.34 30.20
CA ALA A 124 20.94 0.25 31.51
C ALA A 124 22.12 1.23 31.41
N GLY A 125 21.89 2.52 31.73
CA GLY A 125 22.98 3.43 32.09
C GLY A 125 22.92 4.87 31.60
N ALA A 126 22.04 5.25 30.68
CA ALA A 126 21.95 6.63 30.20
C ALA A 126 20.77 7.37 30.84
N VAL A 127 21.02 8.56 31.38
CA VAL A 127 19.97 9.52 31.79
C VAL A 127 19.25 9.95 30.50
N ALA A 128 18.11 9.35 30.25
CA ALA A 128 17.43 9.48 28.97
C ALA A 128 16.52 10.72 28.94
N PRO A 129 16.45 11.45 27.81
CA PRO A 129 15.29 12.31 27.53
C PRO A 129 14.02 11.45 27.62
N ALA A 130 12.87 12.06 27.95
CA ALA A 130 11.60 11.35 28.13
C ALA A 130 11.40 10.27 27.06
N ILE A 131 11.52 9.00 27.45
CA ILE A 131 11.46 7.86 26.54
C ILE A 131 9.98 7.59 26.27
N HIS A 132 9.49 7.94 25.09
CA HIS A 132 8.25 7.38 24.55
C HIS A 132 8.60 6.21 23.62
N ASP A 133 7.63 5.31 23.40
CA ASP A 133 7.80 4.22 22.45
C ASP A 133 7.65 4.79 21.03
N PRO A 134 8.56 4.49 20.09
CA PRO A 134 8.48 5.04 18.74
C PRO A 134 7.19 4.57 18.05
N ILE A 135 6.53 5.48 17.35
CA ILE A 135 5.33 5.14 16.58
C ILE A 135 5.74 4.28 15.38
N HIS A 136 5.01 3.20 15.16
CA HIS A 136 5.13 2.33 13.99
C HIS A 136 3.76 1.77 13.61
N THR A 137 3.06 2.47 12.73
CA THR A 137 1.66 2.17 12.37
C THR A 137 1.54 1.64 10.96
N LEU A 138 0.84 0.51 10.83
CA LEU A 138 0.51 -0.13 9.55
C LEU A 138 -0.52 0.69 8.79
N PHE A 139 -0.42 0.69 7.47
CA PHE A 139 -1.51 0.97 6.56
C PHE A 139 -1.51 -0.01 5.38
N LEU A 140 -2.67 -0.24 4.77
CA LEU A 140 -2.86 -1.04 3.56
C LEU A 140 -3.65 -0.23 2.54
N VAL A 141 -3.22 -0.31 1.28
CA VAL A 141 -3.79 0.49 0.20
C VAL A 141 -3.93 -0.34 -1.07
N PRO A 142 -5.03 -0.21 -1.84
CA PRO A 142 -5.18 -0.91 -3.11
C PRO A 142 -4.09 -0.48 -4.10
N GLY A 143 -3.47 -1.42 -4.80
CA GLY A 143 -2.42 -1.12 -5.76
C GLY A 143 -1.68 -2.34 -6.29
N GLY A 144 -0.54 -2.10 -6.90
CA GLY A 144 0.36 -3.12 -7.41
C GLY A 144 1.83 -2.72 -7.33
N GLY A 145 2.71 -3.67 -7.55
CA GLY A 145 4.14 -3.43 -7.62
C GLY A 145 4.81 -4.39 -8.61
N PRO A 146 6.15 -4.39 -8.66
CA PRO A 146 6.92 -5.37 -9.43
C PRO A 146 6.51 -6.80 -9.11
N HIS A 147 6.15 -7.07 -7.85
CA HIS A 147 5.50 -8.29 -7.42
C HIS A 147 4.01 -8.06 -7.13
N PRO A 148 3.16 -9.08 -7.31
CA PRO A 148 1.77 -8.98 -6.90
C PRO A 148 1.68 -8.66 -5.41
N GLY A 149 0.76 -7.77 -5.04
CA GLY A 149 0.53 -7.38 -3.65
C GLY A 149 -0.05 -8.52 -2.79
N LEU A 150 -0.46 -8.18 -1.57
CA LEU A 150 -1.26 -9.05 -0.72
C LEU A 150 -2.61 -9.40 -1.39
N PRO A 151 -3.27 -10.50 -0.99
CA PRO A 151 -4.57 -10.90 -1.53
C PRO A 151 -5.58 -9.76 -1.59
N GLY A 152 -6.32 -9.67 -2.70
CA GLY A 152 -7.12 -8.49 -2.98
C GLY A 152 -6.30 -7.27 -3.44
N ASN A 153 -5.10 -7.46 -3.99
CA ASN A 153 -4.27 -6.40 -4.58
C ASN A 153 -4.02 -5.24 -3.62
N TYR A 154 -3.53 -5.55 -2.43
CA TYR A 154 -3.13 -4.55 -1.44
C TYR A 154 -1.61 -4.47 -1.33
N LEU A 155 -1.09 -3.25 -1.33
CA LEU A 155 0.22 -2.93 -0.81
C LEU A 155 0.10 -2.72 0.70
N PHE A 156 1.17 -2.94 1.44
CA PHE A 156 1.22 -2.66 2.87
C PHE A 156 2.39 -1.72 3.19
N GLY A 157 2.21 -0.83 4.14
CA GLY A 157 3.21 0.16 4.48
C GLY A 157 3.18 0.55 5.94
N PHE A 158 4.18 1.31 6.35
CA PHE A 158 4.29 1.83 7.71
C PHE A 158 4.60 3.31 7.70
N VAL A 159 3.97 4.03 8.62
CA VAL A 159 4.51 5.32 9.09
C VAL A 159 5.26 5.04 10.38
N ALA A 160 6.55 5.34 10.38
CA ALA A 160 7.45 4.98 11.46
C ALA A 160 8.30 6.16 11.92
N GLU A 161 8.47 6.29 13.23
CA GLU A 161 9.52 7.10 13.82
C GLU A 161 10.84 6.34 13.71
N VAL A 162 11.84 6.97 13.10
CA VAL A 162 13.17 6.40 12.91
C VAL A 162 14.25 7.22 13.60
N PRO A 163 15.33 6.58 14.07
CA PRO A 163 16.47 7.31 14.59
C PRO A 163 16.96 8.32 13.53
N PRO A 164 17.15 9.59 13.89
CA PRO A 164 17.59 10.61 12.95
C PRO A 164 18.96 10.21 12.37
N LYS A 165 19.00 9.95 11.06
CA LYS A 165 20.25 9.85 10.32
C LYS A 165 20.78 11.26 10.07
N ALA A 166 22.09 11.45 10.01
CA ALA A 166 22.68 12.78 9.81
C ALA A 166 22.10 13.47 8.55
N GLY A 167 21.25 14.48 8.75
CA GLY A 167 20.60 15.25 7.68
C GLY A 167 19.26 14.72 7.17
N ALA A 168 18.70 13.64 7.74
CA ALA A 168 17.37 13.14 7.40
C ALA A 168 16.44 13.19 8.61
N GLY A 169 15.15 13.42 8.34
CA GLY A 169 14.11 13.54 9.35
C GLY A 169 13.94 12.30 10.23
N GLY A 170 13.31 12.48 11.40
CA GLY A 170 13.06 11.39 12.36
C GLY A 170 11.87 10.50 12.02
N TRP A 171 11.33 10.60 10.80
CA TRP A 171 10.13 9.90 10.35
C TRP A 171 10.30 9.37 8.94
N GLU A 172 9.66 8.25 8.66
CA GLU A 172 9.59 7.69 7.31
C GLU A 172 8.24 7.04 7.03
N ILE A 173 7.89 7.01 5.74
CA ILE A 173 6.82 6.19 5.20
C ILE A 173 7.49 5.13 4.34
N GLN A 174 7.25 3.86 4.68
CA GLN A 174 7.67 2.74 3.85
C GLN A 174 6.43 2.13 3.20
N LEU A 175 6.48 1.82 1.91
CA LEU A 175 5.43 1.08 1.24
C LEU A 175 6.01 -0.11 0.51
N HIS A 176 5.42 -1.28 0.72
CA HIS A 176 5.92 -2.55 0.25
C HIS A 176 4.92 -3.25 -0.68
N ASP A 177 5.46 -3.95 -1.67
CA ASP A 177 4.78 -5.12 -2.22
C ASP A 177 4.93 -6.33 -1.27
N HIS A 178 4.38 -7.47 -1.65
CA HIS A 178 4.42 -8.67 -0.81
C HIS A 178 5.85 -9.23 -0.58
N GLN A 179 6.83 -8.89 -1.42
CA GLN A 179 8.18 -9.45 -1.37
C GLN A 179 9.19 -8.42 -0.86
N ASP A 180 10.01 -7.87 -1.74
CA ASP A 180 11.13 -6.99 -1.44
C ASP A 180 11.00 -5.61 -2.10
N GLY A 181 9.97 -5.38 -2.90
CA GLY A 181 9.70 -4.06 -3.45
C GLY A 181 9.36 -3.10 -2.33
N VAL A 182 10.16 -2.04 -2.17
CA VAL A 182 9.94 -1.01 -1.15
C VAL A 182 10.21 0.37 -1.71
N GLU A 183 9.28 1.28 -1.45
CA GLU A 183 9.40 2.71 -1.72
C GLU A 183 9.37 3.46 -0.38
N ILE A 184 10.30 4.40 -0.22
CA ILE A 184 10.53 5.12 1.05
C ILE A 184 10.39 6.62 0.84
N PHE A 185 9.69 7.28 1.75
CA PHE A 185 9.65 8.74 1.87
C PHE A 185 10.16 9.16 3.25
N ALA A 186 11.19 9.99 3.30
CA ALA A 186 11.70 10.56 4.55
C ALA A 186 10.97 11.86 4.90
N ALA A 187 10.47 11.95 6.13
CA ALA A 187 9.77 13.12 6.64
C ALA A 187 10.48 13.70 7.86
N SER A 188 10.48 15.03 7.99
CA SER A 188 11.10 15.74 9.12
C SER A 188 10.29 15.68 10.40
N SER A 189 8.99 15.40 10.31
CA SER A 189 8.05 15.36 11.42
C SER A 189 6.90 14.39 11.18
N PHE A 190 6.19 14.04 12.25
CA PHE A 190 4.98 13.22 12.15
C PHE A 190 3.88 13.90 11.33
N ALA A 191 3.74 15.23 11.44
CA ALA A 191 2.74 15.99 10.70
C ALA A 191 2.98 15.89 9.18
N GLU A 192 4.23 16.05 8.75
CA GLU A 192 4.62 15.89 7.35
C GLU A 192 4.40 14.45 6.86
N ALA A 193 4.77 13.44 7.68
CA ALA A 193 4.52 12.05 7.35
C ALA A 193 3.01 11.75 7.24
N PHE A 194 2.18 12.36 8.09
CA PHE A 194 0.73 12.19 8.06
C PHE A 194 0.10 12.87 6.83
N GLU A 195 0.51 14.09 6.50
CA GLU A 195 0.07 14.77 5.27
C GLU A 195 0.45 13.95 4.03
N LYS A 196 1.70 13.46 3.97
CA LYS A 196 2.15 12.61 2.86
C LYS A 196 1.40 11.27 2.80
N LEU A 197 1.06 10.67 3.94
CA LEU A 197 0.20 9.48 3.96
C LEU A 197 -1.17 9.80 3.35
N GLN A 198 -1.77 10.96 3.63
CA GLN A 198 -3.04 11.36 3.02
C GLN A 198 -2.93 11.48 1.50
N ASP A 199 -1.84 12.05 0.98
CA ASP A 199 -1.57 12.08 -0.47
C ASP A 199 -1.54 10.67 -1.05
N VAL A 200 -0.79 9.75 -0.42
CA VAL A 200 -0.67 8.35 -0.87
C VAL A 200 -2.04 7.67 -0.88
N LEU A 201 -2.83 7.82 0.18
CA LEU A 201 -4.16 7.22 0.25
C LEU A 201 -5.12 7.80 -0.80
N ALA A 202 -5.01 9.09 -1.10
CA ALA A 202 -5.83 9.76 -2.12
C ALA A 202 -5.44 9.40 -3.55
N SER A 203 -4.16 9.05 -3.78
CA SER A 203 -3.66 8.62 -5.09
C SER A 203 -3.97 7.16 -5.42
N ALA A 204 -4.46 6.37 -4.46
CA ALA A 204 -4.77 4.97 -4.68
C ALA A 204 -5.93 4.78 -5.68
N PRO A 205 -5.84 3.78 -6.59
CA PRO A 205 -4.77 2.80 -6.72
C PRO A 205 -3.60 3.32 -7.56
N PHE A 206 -2.42 2.78 -7.29
CA PHE A 206 -1.21 3.05 -8.07
C PHE A 206 -0.29 1.82 -8.10
N HIS A 207 0.65 1.84 -9.03
CA HIS A 207 1.81 0.97 -9.07
C HIS A 207 2.92 1.60 -8.21
N LEU A 208 3.72 0.81 -7.48
CA LEU A 208 4.81 1.33 -6.64
C LEU A 208 5.73 2.31 -7.37
N SER A 209 6.05 2.05 -8.64
CA SER A 209 6.89 2.94 -9.45
C SER A 209 6.31 4.34 -9.68
N GLU A 210 5.00 4.53 -9.52
CA GLU A 210 4.35 5.84 -9.66
C GLU A 210 4.61 6.73 -8.43
N LEU A 211 5.08 6.18 -7.31
CA LEU A 211 5.36 6.95 -6.10
C LEU A 211 6.58 7.88 -6.20
N ASP A 212 7.46 7.68 -7.19
CA ASP A 212 8.56 8.61 -7.50
C ASP A 212 8.01 10.03 -7.77
N GLU A 213 6.84 10.13 -8.42
CA GLU A 213 6.17 11.41 -8.67
C GLU A 213 5.68 12.09 -7.38
N LEU A 214 5.48 11.31 -6.30
CA LEU A 214 5.13 11.81 -4.96
C LEU A 214 6.37 12.04 -4.07
N GLY A 215 7.57 11.83 -4.60
CA GLY A 215 8.85 12.04 -3.92
C GLY A 215 9.36 10.83 -3.12
N PHE A 216 8.79 9.64 -3.34
CA PHE A 216 9.35 8.40 -2.80
C PHE A 216 10.57 7.98 -3.61
N HIS A 217 11.41 7.16 -3.00
CA HIS A 217 12.54 6.53 -3.68
C HIS A 217 12.65 5.07 -3.27
N SER A 218 13.16 4.25 -4.18
CA SER A 218 13.39 2.83 -3.89
C SER A 218 14.39 2.69 -2.73
N GLY A 219 14.07 1.79 -1.80
CA GLY A 219 14.84 1.55 -0.57
C GLY A 219 16.04 0.61 -0.72
#